data_AF-A0A3C1YL45-F1
#
_entry.id   AF-A0A3C1YL45-F1
#
_cell.length_a   1.000
_cell.length_b   1.000
_cell.length_c   1.000
_cell.angle_alpha   90.00
_cell.angle_beta   90.00
_cell.angle_gamma   90.00
#
_symmetry.space_group_name_H-M   'P 1'
#
loop_
_entity.id
_entity.type
_entity.pdbx_description
1 polymer ?
#
loop_
_entity_poly.entity_id
_entity_poly.type
_entity_poly.pdbx_seq_one_letter_code
_entity_poly.pdbx_strand_id
1 'polypeptide(L)'
;AETHSMSMEFFTEKWMPLFFGDRAKDYVDMHFEDSIMFIPYGTMVDEFQDIVYSNPDMTPDERNAAWRELEKQYKPHLDYTGCDYYEKGCFWQKQHHIYDNPLYYIDYCIAQTDALQYKAWMDKDFKGAWESYLELCKLSASDFFNGLVDKVGLNNPFKPGTLKAVVEQLSKEMGI
;
A
#
# COMPACT_ATOMS: atom_id res chain seq x y z
N ALA A 1 -7.82 3.55 -9.53
CA ALA A 1 -6.67 4.14 -10.24
C ALA A 1 -5.38 3.50 -9.77
N GLU A 2 -5.17 3.44 -8.45
CA GLU A 2 -3.92 2.96 -7.84
C GLU A 2 -3.50 1.52 -8.20
N THR A 3 -4.44 0.59 -8.46
CA THR A 3 -4.06 -0.76 -8.91
C THR A 3 -3.25 -0.70 -10.21
N HIS A 4 -3.53 0.25 -11.11
CA HIS A 4 -2.79 0.39 -12.36
C HIS A 4 -1.38 0.93 -12.11
N SER A 5 -1.24 2.01 -11.33
CA SER A 5 0.05 2.64 -11.03
C SER A 5 0.95 1.70 -10.24
N MET A 6 0.48 1.21 -9.09
CA MET A 6 1.29 0.40 -8.17
C MET A 6 1.68 -0.95 -8.77
N SER A 7 0.82 -1.56 -9.60
CA SER A 7 1.20 -2.80 -10.31
C SER A 7 2.27 -2.54 -11.37
N MET A 8 2.22 -1.39 -12.05
CA MET A 8 3.23 -1.04 -13.07
C MET A 8 4.63 -0.93 -12.46
N GLU A 9 4.74 -0.46 -11.22
CA GLU A 9 6.02 -0.40 -10.51
C GLU A 9 6.70 -1.78 -10.51
N PHE A 10 5.97 -2.84 -10.15
CA PHE A 10 6.47 -4.22 -10.21
C PHE A 10 6.72 -4.72 -11.64
N PHE A 11 5.81 -4.46 -12.58
CA PHE A 11 6.01 -4.90 -13.98
C PHE A 11 7.29 -4.32 -14.58
N THR A 12 7.75 -3.15 -14.11
CA THR A 12 8.97 -2.52 -14.60
C THR A 12 10.28 -3.07 -14.00
N GLU A 13 10.23 -3.94 -13.00
CA GLU A 13 11.41 -4.46 -12.26
C GLU A 13 12.54 -4.96 -13.16
N LYS A 14 12.22 -5.75 -14.21
CA LYS A 14 13.24 -6.32 -15.11
C LYS A 14 14.03 -5.27 -15.91
N TRP A 15 13.55 -4.03 -15.94
CA TRP A 15 14.20 -2.90 -16.59
C TRP A 15 14.90 -1.96 -15.60
N MET A 16 14.86 -2.23 -14.28
CA MET A 16 15.61 -1.47 -13.28
C MET A 16 17.13 -1.43 -13.51
N PRO A 17 17.78 -2.44 -14.13
CA PRO A 17 19.18 -2.32 -14.56
C PRO A 17 19.46 -1.14 -15.49
N LEU A 18 18.47 -0.65 -16.25
CA LEU A 18 18.64 0.52 -17.11
C LEU A 18 18.77 1.83 -16.33
N PHE A 19 18.23 1.89 -15.11
CA PHE A 19 18.24 3.07 -14.25
C PHE A 19 19.35 2.99 -13.19
N PHE A 20 19.56 1.81 -12.62
CA PHE A 20 20.41 1.62 -11.44
C PHE A 20 21.68 0.82 -11.71
N GLY A 21 21.86 0.27 -12.92
CA GLY A 21 23.02 -0.56 -13.27
C GLY A 21 23.19 -1.72 -12.28
N ASP A 22 24.40 -1.87 -11.73
CA ASP A 22 24.74 -2.92 -10.78
C ASP A 22 23.95 -2.86 -9.46
N ARG A 23 23.31 -1.72 -9.16
CA ARG A 23 22.47 -1.53 -7.95
C ARG A 23 20.99 -1.82 -8.18
N ALA A 24 20.61 -2.37 -9.33
CA ALA A 24 19.20 -2.68 -9.61
C ALA A 24 18.59 -3.65 -8.60
N LYS A 25 19.37 -4.62 -8.11
CA LYS A 25 18.89 -5.54 -7.06
C LYS A 25 18.59 -4.81 -5.76
N ASP A 26 19.47 -3.90 -5.31
CA ASP A 26 19.24 -3.10 -4.11
C ASP A 26 17.93 -2.30 -4.21
N TYR A 27 17.64 -1.75 -5.39
CA TYR A 27 16.39 -1.02 -5.62
C TYR A 27 15.17 -1.94 -5.57
N VAL A 28 15.22 -3.09 -6.24
CA VAL A 28 14.09 -4.04 -6.26
C VAL A 28 13.79 -4.56 -4.87
N ASP A 29 14.81 -4.94 -4.10
CA ASP A 29 14.63 -5.42 -2.72
C ASP A 29 14.04 -4.30 -1.83
N MET A 30 14.58 -3.08 -1.92
CA MET A 30 14.08 -1.92 -1.16
C MET A 30 12.65 -1.55 -1.54
N HIS A 31 12.32 -1.49 -2.84
CA HIS A 31 10.97 -1.16 -3.33
C HIS A 31 9.93 -2.18 -2.86
N PHE A 32 10.30 -3.45 -2.87
CA PHE A 32 9.44 -4.52 -2.40
C PHE A 32 9.20 -4.46 -0.88
N GLU A 33 10.26 -4.23 -0.09
CA GLU A 33 10.13 -4.03 1.37
C GLU A 33 9.28 -2.80 1.70
N ASP A 34 9.51 -1.67 1.01
CA ASP A 34 8.75 -0.43 1.21
C ASP A 34 7.26 -0.62 0.85
N SER A 35 6.98 -1.33 -0.25
CA SER A 35 5.62 -1.70 -0.66
C SER A 35 4.85 -2.48 0.43
N ILE A 36 5.52 -3.39 1.13
CA ILE A 36 4.91 -4.15 2.24
C ILE A 36 4.74 -3.27 3.47
N MET A 37 5.79 -2.53 3.86
CA MET A 37 5.78 -1.63 5.01
C MET A 37 4.76 -0.50 4.88
N PHE A 38 4.42 -0.12 3.64
CA PHE A 38 3.42 0.89 3.35
C PHE A 38 2.02 0.47 3.80
N ILE A 39 1.62 -0.81 3.70
CA ILE A 39 0.25 -1.24 4.01
C ILE A 39 -0.14 -0.91 5.47
N PRO A 40 0.65 -1.27 6.50
CA PRO A 40 0.38 -0.83 7.87
C PRO A 40 0.27 0.68 8.02
N TYR A 41 1.16 1.45 7.38
CA TYR A 41 1.11 2.92 7.44
C TYR A 41 -0.16 3.48 6.79
N GLY A 42 -0.55 2.97 5.64
CA GLY A 42 -1.73 3.46 4.94
C GLY A 42 -3.03 3.14 5.68
N THR A 43 -3.15 1.94 6.25
CA THR A 43 -4.28 1.58 7.13
C THR A 43 -4.32 2.47 8.38
N MET A 44 -3.16 2.78 8.98
CA MET A 44 -3.06 3.69 10.11
C MET A 44 -3.57 5.10 9.79
N VAL A 45 -3.28 5.61 8.59
CA VAL A 45 -3.77 6.92 8.11
C VAL A 45 -5.29 6.90 7.91
N ASP A 46 -5.85 5.81 7.40
CA ASP A 46 -7.29 5.64 7.22
C ASP A 46 -8.02 5.61 8.57
N GLU A 47 -7.56 4.78 9.51
CA GLU A 47 -8.12 4.70 10.86
C GLU A 47 -8.03 6.05 11.60
N PHE A 48 -6.92 6.78 11.44
CA PHE A 48 -6.82 8.13 11.97
C PHE A 48 -7.92 9.05 11.44
N GLN A 49 -8.21 9.00 10.14
CA GLN A 49 -9.27 9.82 9.56
C GLN A 49 -10.65 9.37 10.06
N ASP A 50 -10.92 8.07 10.18
CA ASP A 50 -12.18 7.56 10.75
C ASP A 50 -12.42 8.08 12.18
N ILE A 51 -11.38 8.06 13.03
CA ILE A 51 -11.43 8.64 14.38
C ILE A 51 -11.76 10.13 14.33
N VAL A 52 -11.07 10.90 13.50
CA VAL A 52 -11.27 12.37 13.42
C VAL A 52 -12.65 12.72 12.89
N TYR A 53 -13.12 12.05 11.83
CA TYR A 53 -14.43 12.31 11.24
C TYR A 53 -15.58 11.81 12.11
N SER A 54 -15.37 10.75 12.90
CA SER A 54 -16.34 10.28 13.90
C SER A 54 -16.40 11.15 15.16
N ASN A 55 -15.39 11.99 15.40
CA ASN A 55 -15.28 12.87 16.57
C ASN A 55 -14.94 14.31 16.15
N PRO A 56 -15.88 15.05 15.51
CA PRO A 56 -15.58 16.33 14.87
C PRO A 56 -15.10 17.42 15.85
N ASP A 57 -15.46 17.31 17.13
CA ASP A 57 -15.12 18.28 18.19
C ASP A 57 -13.71 18.10 18.77
N MET A 58 -12.94 17.10 18.31
CA MET A 58 -11.56 16.90 18.74
C MET A 58 -10.73 18.17 18.53
N THR A 59 -10.04 18.57 19.59
CA THR A 59 -9.01 19.61 19.56
C THR A 59 -7.80 19.15 18.74
N PRO A 60 -6.96 20.08 18.24
CA PRO A 60 -5.73 19.72 17.56
C PRO A 60 -4.82 18.79 18.37
N ASP A 61 -4.73 18.98 19.69
CA ASP A 61 -3.90 18.16 20.57
C ASP A 61 -4.45 16.74 20.71
N GLU A 62 -5.78 16.57 20.79
CA GLU A 62 -6.41 15.24 20.80
C GLU A 62 -6.18 14.49 19.49
N ARG A 63 -6.18 15.19 18.34
CA ARG A 63 -5.86 14.57 17.04
C ARG A 63 -4.41 14.11 17.00
N ASN A 64 -3.48 14.94 17.46
CA ASN A 64 -2.06 14.56 17.53
C ASN A 64 -1.87 13.35 18.48
N ALA A 65 -2.57 13.32 19.62
CA ALA A 65 -2.51 12.19 20.55
C ALA A 65 -3.06 10.90 19.93
N ALA A 66 -4.19 10.96 19.22
CA ALA A 66 -4.76 9.82 18.50
C ALA A 66 -3.79 9.26 17.45
N TRP A 67 -3.17 10.15 16.65
CA TRP A 67 -2.12 9.75 15.71
C TRP A 67 -0.95 9.06 16.41
N ARG A 68 -0.47 9.62 17.52
CA ARG A 68 0.67 9.04 18.26
C ARG A 68 0.38 7.65 18.79
N GLU A 69 -0.85 7.40 19.22
CA GLU A 69 -1.26 6.07 19.69
C GLU A 69 -1.27 5.06 18.53
N LEU A 70 -1.86 5.44 17.40
CA LEU A 70 -1.86 4.61 16.19
C LEU A 70 -0.44 4.32 15.69
N GLU A 71 0.48 5.30 15.74
CA GLU A 71 1.88 5.06 15.37
C GLU A 71 2.56 4.00 16.21
N LYS A 72 2.29 3.95 17.52
CA LYS A 72 2.87 2.91 18.38
C LYS A 72 2.33 1.53 18.06
N GLN A 73 1.10 1.44 17.54
CA GLN A 73 0.47 0.17 17.15
C GLN A 73 0.98 -0.32 15.79
N TYR A 74 0.91 0.54 14.77
CA TYR A 74 1.22 0.17 13.39
C TYR A 74 2.71 0.29 13.06
N LYS A 75 3.46 1.16 13.75
CA LYS A 75 4.88 1.42 13.51
C LYS A 75 5.68 1.44 14.84
N PRO A 76 5.63 0.36 15.63
CA PRO A 76 6.24 0.29 16.97
C PRO A 76 7.77 0.49 16.97
N HIS A 77 8.41 0.33 15.81
CA HIS A 77 9.85 0.50 15.64
C HIS A 77 10.29 1.96 15.51
N LEU A 78 9.36 2.92 15.34
CA LEU A 78 9.73 4.33 15.20
C LEU A 78 10.12 4.96 16.54
N ASP A 79 11.31 5.55 16.54
CA ASP A 79 11.84 6.34 17.64
C ASP A 79 12.01 7.80 17.20
N TYR A 80 11.30 8.69 17.88
CA TYR A 80 11.38 10.13 17.65
C TYR A 80 12.18 10.86 18.72
N THR A 81 12.92 10.14 19.56
CA THR A 81 13.72 10.70 20.67
C THR A 81 14.51 11.92 20.21
N GLY A 82 14.23 13.06 20.84
CA GLY A 82 14.88 14.34 20.54
C GLY A 82 14.18 15.17 19.47
N CYS A 83 12.98 14.78 19.03
CA CYS A 83 12.12 15.56 18.16
C CYS A 83 10.74 15.78 18.80
N ASP A 84 10.64 16.79 19.67
CA ASP A 84 9.42 17.16 20.41
C ASP A 84 8.16 17.25 19.52
N TYR A 85 8.32 17.68 18.27
CA TYR A 85 7.20 17.83 17.34
C TYR A 85 6.60 16.48 16.94
N TYR A 86 7.43 15.49 16.60
CA TYR A 86 6.97 14.16 16.22
C TYR A 86 6.63 13.29 17.44
N GLU A 87 7.30 13.49 18.57
CA GLU A 87 6.92 12.84 19.82
C GLU A 87 5.50 13.20 20.26
N LYS A 88 5.05 14.43 19.97
CA LYS A 88 3.67 14.88 20.19
C LYS A 88 2.66 14.33 19.20
N GLY A 89 3.07 13.58 18.17
CA GLY A 89 2.18 12.97 17.19
C GLY A 89 1.81 13.89 16.02
N CYS A 90 2.64 14.89 15.69
CA CYS A 90 2.34 15.82 14.59
C CYS A 90 2.80 15.34 13.21
N PHE A 91 3.26 14.08 13.06
CA PHE A 91 3.81 13.60 11.79
C PHE A 91 2.77 13.57 10.66
N TRP A 92 1.50 13.26 10.96
CA TRP A 92 0.42 13.21 9.97
C TRP A 92 0.23 14.50 9.18
N GLN A 93 0.64 15.64 9.74
CA GLN A 93 0.44 16.94 9.12
C GLN A 93 1.28 17.12 7.84
N LYS A 94 2.31 16.30 7.63
CA LYS A 94 3.07 16.27 6.37
C LYS A 94 2.33 15.54 5.24
N GLN A 95 1.31 14.75 5.59
CA GLN A 95 0.60 13.88 4.66
C GLN A 95 -0.52 14.67 3.97
N HIS A 96 -0.20 15.28 2.83
CA HIS A 96 -1.13 16.19 2.13
C HIS A 96 -2.51 15.57 1.83
N HIS A 97 -2.56 14.26 1.55
CA HIS A 97 -3.81 13.55 1.27
C HIS A 97 -4.87 13.69 2.37
N ILE A 98 -4.46 13.80 3.64
CA ILE A 98 -5.41 14.00 4.76
C ILE A 98 -6.16 15.33 4.62
N TYR A 99 -5.54 16.33 3.99
CA TYR A 99 -6.12 17.66 3.80
C TYR A 99 -6.86 17.77 2.46
N ASP A 100 -6.26 17.27 1.39
CA ASP A 100 -6.74 17.54 0.02
C ASP A 100 -7.74 16.48 -0.48
N ASN A 101 -7.59 15.22 -0.04
CA ASN A 101 -8.35 14.07 -0.54
C ASN A 101 -8.73 13.15 0.64
N PRO A 102 -9.64 13.59 1.53
CA PRO A 102 -9.96 12.84 2.73
C PRO A 102 -10.49 11.43 2.40
N LEU A 103 -10.14 10.46 3.24
CA LEU A 103 -10.50 9.04 3.12
C LEU A 103 -9.98 8.30 1.87
N TYR A 104 -9.13 8.93 1.05
CA TYR A 104 -8.55 8.29 -0.16
C TYR A 104 -7.35 7.39 0.14
N TYR A 105 -6.76 7.47 1.34
CA TYR A 105 -5.47 6.82 1.60
C TYR A 105 -5.58 5.28 1.67
N ILE A 106 -6.76 4.76 2.00
CA ILE A 106 -7.03 3.32 2.02
C ILE A 106 -6.98 2.70 0.62
N ASP A 107 -7.29 3.47 -0.43
CA ASP A 107 -7.21 3.03 -1.82
C ASP A 107 -5.82 2.52 -2.18
N TYR A 108 -4.76 3.16 -1.65
CA TYR A 108 -3.38 2.69 -1.85
C TYR A 108 -3.14 1.33 -1.21
N CYS A 109 -3.71 1.03 -0.04
CA CYS A 109 -3.53 -0.27 0.62
C CYS A 109 -4.25 -1.39 -0.14
N ILE A 110 -5.47 -1.10 -0.60
CA ILE A 110 -6.26 -2.00 -1.44
C ILE A 110 -5.50 -2.28 -2.74
N ALA A 111 -5.03 -1.23 -3.42
CA ALA A 111 -4.27 -1.35 -4.66
C ALA A 111 -2.90 -2.02 -4.48
N GLN A 112 -2.19 -1.75 -3.39
CA GLN A 112 -0.93 -2.43 -3.08
C GLN A 112 -1.15 -3.94 -2.93
N THR A 113 -2.28 -4.35 -2.36
CA THR A 113 -2.64 -5.78 -2.25
C THR A 113 -2.83 -6.42 -3.62
N ASP A 114 -3.50 -5.73 -4.55
CA ASP A 114 -3.63 -6.18 -5.94
C ASP A 114 -2.28 -6.22 -6.67
N ALA A 115 -1.45 -5.19 -6.48
CA ALA A 115 -0.12 -5.10 -7.06
C ALA A 115 0.80 -6.23 -6.58
N LEU A 116 0.73 -6.58 -5.29
CA LEU A 116 1.45 -7.71 -4.71
C LEU A 116 0.96 -9.05 -5.25
N GLN A 117 -0.33 -9.20 -5.57
CA GLN A 117 -0.83 -10.37 -6.29
C GLN A 117 -0.23 -10.46 -7.70
N TYR A 118 -0.14 -9.35 -8.43
CA TYR A 118 0.53 -9.33 -9.73
C TYR A 118 2.02 -9.64 -9.62
N LYS A 119 2.72 -9.11 -8.61
CA LYS A 119 4.13 -9.44 -8.35
C LYS A 119 4.32 -10.95 -8.17
N ALA A 120 3.52 -11.56 -7.31
CA ALA A 120 3.60 -12.99 -7.05
C ALA A 120 3.16 -13.85 -8.26
N TRP A 121 2.32 -13.31 -9.16
CA TRP A 121 1.97 -13.97 -10.42
C TRP A 121 3.10 -13.84 -11.46
N MET A 122 3.67 -12.64 -11.65
CA MET A 122 4.68 -12.41 -12.69
C MET A 122 5.97 -13.22 -12.47
N ASP A 123 6.31 -13.55 -11.22
CA ASP A 123 7.45 -14.41 -10.89
C ASP A 123 7.24 -15.86 -11.37
N LYS A 124 5.98 -16.27 -11.61
CA LYS A 124 5.60 -17.60 -12.13
C LYS A 124 5.28 -17.57 -13.63
N ASP A 125 4.55 -16.55 -14.07
CA ASP A 125 4.13 -16.34 -15.46
C ASP A 125 3.97 -14.85 -15.77
N PHE A 126 5.09 -14.21 -16.12
CA PHE A 126 5.13 -12.79 -16.50
C PHE A 126 4.15 -12.46 -17.63
N LYS A 127 4.01 -13.35 -18.62
CA LYS A 127 3.19 -13.07 -19.80
C LYS A 127 1.70 -13.09 -19.44
N GLY A 128 1.25 -14.11 -18.70
CA GLY A 128 -0.13 -14.19 -18.23
C GLY A 128 -0.49 -13.03 -17.30
N ALA A 129 0.40 -12.67 -16.36
CA ALA A 129 0.21 -11.52 -15.50
C ALA A 129 0.10 -10.21 -16.30
N TRP A 130 0.95 -10.00 -17.30
CA TRP A 130 0.93 -8.83 -18.17
C TRP A 130 -0.35 -8.75 -19.03
N GLU A 131 -0.79 -9.87 -19.59
CA GLU A 131 -2.05 -9.93 -20.36
C GLU A 131 -3.26 -9.58 -19.48
N SER A 132 -3.29 -10.09 -18.25
CA SER A 132 -4.30 -9.71 -17.24
C SER A 132 -4.25 -8.22 -16.90
N TYR A 133 -3.06 -7.67 -16.62
CA TYR A 133 -2.89 -6.24 -16.33
C TYR A 133 -3.33 -5.33 -17.49
N LEU A 134 -2.99 -5.70 -18.72
CA LEU A 134 -3.46 -4.97 -19.90
C LEU A 134 -4.98 -5.01 -20.06
N GLU A 135 -5.60 -6.13 -19.72
CA GLU A 135 -7.06 -6.23 -19.72
C GLU A 135 -7.68 -5.33 -18.65
N LEU A 136 -7.10 -5.29 -17.43
CA LEU A 136 -7.52 -4.35 -16.38
C LEU A 136 -7.49 -2.90 -16.88
N CYS A 137 -6.40 -2.49 -17.54
CA CYS A 137 -6.25 -1.15 -18.10
C CYS A 137 -7.33 -0.83 -19.16
N LYS A 138 -7.70 -1.81 -19.99
CA LYS A 138 -8.75 -1.63 -21.01
C LYS A 138 -10.13 -1.57 -20.40
N LEU A 139 -10.40 -2.39 -19.38
CA LEU A 139 -11.66 -2.35 -18.65
C LEU A 139 -11.84 -0.98 -17.98
N SER A 140 -10.76 -0.37 -17.48
CA SER A 140 -10.80 0.99 -16.91
C SER A 140 -11.96 1.14 -15.88
N ALA A 141 -12.77 2.19 -15.97
CA ALA A 141 -13.92 2.43 -15.12
C ALA A 141 -15.23 1.79 -15.65
N SER A 142 -15.17 0.68 -16.39
CA SER A 142 -16.36 0.03 -16.98
C SER A 142 -17.22 -0.75 -15.99
N ASP A 143 -16.73 -1.01 -14.78
CA ASP A 143 -17.44 -1.75 -13.73
C ASP A 143 -16.95 -1.30 -12.33
N PHE A 144 -17.61 -1.80 -11.28
CA PHE A 144 -17.15 -1.62 -9.90
C PHE A 144 -15.88 -2.42 -9.61
N PHE A 145 -15.07 -1.92 -8.67
CA PHE A 145 -13.78 -2.51 -8.29
C PHE A 145 -13.81 -4.04 -8.13
N ASN A 146 -14.75 -4.57 -7.34
CA ASN A 146 -14.86 -6.01 -7.10
C ASN A 146 -15.08 -6.80 -8.40
N GLY A 147 -15.90 -6.28 -9.32
CA GLY A 147 -16.15 -6.90 -10.61
C GLY A 147 -14.93 -6.83 -11.54
N LEU A 148 -14.17 -5.73 -11.50
CA LEU A 148 -12.94 -5.58 -12.28
C LEU A 148 -11.86 -6.56 -11.84
N VAL A 149 -11.60 -6.65 -10.53
CA VAL A 149 -10.58 -7.53 -9.93
C VAL A 149 -10.88 -9.00 -10.26
N ASP A 150 -12.13 -9.44 -10.05
CA ASP A 150 -12.53 -10.82 -10.35
C ASP A 150 -12.41 -11.13 -11.88
N LYS A 151 -12.71 -10.16 -12.78
CA LYS A 151 -12.60 -10.35 -14.24
C LYS A 151 -11.17 -10.58 -14.73
N VAL A 152 -10.18 -9.97 -14.07
CA VAL A 152 -8.78 -10.08 -14.48
C VAL A 152 -8.02 -11.17 -13.73
N GLY A 153 -8.73 -11.98 -12.93
CA GLY A 153 -8.17 -13.14 -12.25
C GLY A 153 -7.43 -12.82 -10.95
N LEU A 154 -7.57 -11.59 -10.43
CA LEU A 154 -7.10 -11.24 -9.10
C LEU A 154 -8.12 -11.69 -8.04
N ASN A 155 -7.65 -11.94 -6.82
CA ASN A 155 -8.53 -12.20 -5.69
C ASN A 155 -8.95 -10.88 -5.06
N ASN A 156 -10.25 -10.77 -4.80
CA ASN A 156 -10.82 -9.62 -4.10
C ASN A 156 -10.18 -9.45 -2.69
N PRO A 157 -9.55 -8.29 -2.39
CA PRO A 157 -8.84 -8.05 -1.13
C PRO A 157 -9.77 -8.00 0.10
N PHE A 158 -11.07 -7.79 -0.09
CA PHE A 158 -12.07 -7.78 0.99
C PHE A 158 -12.58 -9.17 1.36
N LYS A 159 -12.28 -10.21 0.56
CA LYS A 159 -12.68 -11.58 0.89
C LYS A 159 -11.78 -12.11 2.04
N PRO A 160 -12.37 -12.75 3.07
CA PRO A 160 -11.60 -13.31 4.17
C PRO A 160 -10.50 -14.25 3.68
N GLY A 161 -9.27 -14.03 4.16
CA GLY A 161 -8.12 -14.86 3.82
C GLY A 161 -7.31 -14.40 2.60
N THR A 162 -7.79 -13.46 1.78
CA THR A 162 -7.05 -12.98 0.60
C THR A 162 -5.69 -12.40 0.99
N LEU A 163 -5.66 -11.41 1.90
CA LEU A 163 -4.40 -10.79 2.37
C LEU A 163 -3.44 -11.82 2.96
N LYS A 164 -3.95 -12.75 3.75
CA LYS A 164 -3.13 -13.82 4.35
C LYS A 164 -2.48 -14.69 3.26
N ALA A 165 -3.24 -15.09 2.24
CA ALA A 165 -2.72 -15.90 1.14
C ALA A 165 -1.65 -15.15 0.33
N VAL A 166 -1.83 -13.85 0.09
CA VAL A 166 -0.84 -12.99 -0.59
C VAL A 166 0.46 -12.96 0.22
N VAL A 167 0.38 -12.69 1.52
CA VAL A 167 1.56 -12.67 2.41
C VAL A 167 2.25 -14.03 2.46
N GLU A 168 1.51 -15.13 2.58
CA GLU A 168 2.07 -16.49 2.59
C GLU A 168 2.81 -16.83 1.29
N GLN A 169 2.26 -16.41 0.15
CA GLN A 169 2.90 -16.63 -1.15
C GLN A 169 4.23 -15.86 -1.25
N LEU A 170 4.22 -14.58 -0.89
CA LEU A 170 5.41 -13.72 -0.95
C LEU A 170 6.49 -14.15 0.05
N SER A 171 6.09 -14.49 1.28
CA SER A 171 7.03 -14.95 2.32
C SER A 171 7.79 -16.20 1.87
N LYS A 172 7.08 -17.14 1.24
CA LYS A 172 7.68 -18.34 0.66
C LYS A 172 8.69 -18.02 -0.44
N GLU A 173 8.40 -17.04 -1.29
CA GLU A 173 9.30 -16.60 -2.37
C GLU A 173 10.54 -15.88 -1.83
N MET A 174 10.42 -15.19 -0.69
CA MET A 174 11.54 -14.56 0.04
C MET A 174 12.33 -15.52 0.95
N GLY A 175 11.78 -16.70 1.26
CA GLY A 175 12.42 -17.65 2.17
C GLY A 175 12.35 -17.25 3.65
N ILE A 176 11.30 -16.52 4.04
CA ILE A 176 10.99 -16.16 5.45
C ILE A 176 9.71 -16.85 5.95
#